data_AF-A0A3B8P403-F1
#
_entry.id   AF-A0A3B8P403-F1
#
_cell.length_a   1.000
_cell.length_b   1.000
_cell.length_c   1.000
_cell.angle_alpha   90.00
_cell.angle_beta   90.00
_cell.angle_gamma   90.00
#
_symmetry.space_group_name_H-M   'P 1'
#
loop_
_entity.id
_entity.type
_entity.pdbx_description
1 polymer ?
#
loop_
_entity_poly.entity_id
_entity_poly.type
_entity_poly.pdbx_seq_one_letter_code
_entity_poly.pdbx_strand_id
1 'polypeptide(L)'
;MSNYNCDYVRRTYDVPAEIGRRVIANGEPGVIMADRGHYIGVILDSDPKKRIRNYHPTWEIQYGDMDEKLPLKRYQVLVAGRDWWDITNRTIVDVFASAPSQAKYKAYERCEYHDIECMFGFKVRRA
;
A
#
# COMPACT_ATOMS: atom_id res chain seq x y z
N MET A 1 7.73 -9.26 -2.17
CA MET A 1 6.28 -9.27 -1.88
C MET A 1 6.13 -10.15 -0.67
N SER A 2 5.81 -9.58 0.49
CA SER A 2 5.67 -10.38 1.72
C SER A 2 4.65 -11.48 1.47
N ASN A 3 4.93 -12.68 1.97
CA ASN A 3 4.13 -13.89 1.85
C ASN A 3 2.77 -13.80 2.60
N TYR A 4 2.30 -12.57 2.84
CA TYR A 4 1.26 -12.20 3.80
C TYR A 4 0.26 -11.17 3.23
N ASN A 5 0.19 -11.01 1.90
CA ASN A 5 -0.69 -10.04 1.26
C ASN A 5 -2.16 -10.29 1.64
N CYS A 6 -2.72 -9.42 2.48
CA CYS A 6 -4.07 -9.56 3.04
C CYS A 6 -4.28 -10.92 3.73
N ASP A 7 -3.23 -11.51 4.31
CA ASP A 7 -3.27 -12.88 4.86
C ASP A 7 -4.28 -13.02 5.99
N TYR A 8 -4.37 -12.03 6.87
CA TYR A 8 -5.38 -12.00 7.92
C TYR A 8 -6.80 -12.00 7.33
N VAL A 9 -7.06 -11.12 6.36
CA VAL A 9 -8.37 -11.02 5.68
C VAL A 9 -8.74 -12.34 5.02
N ARG A 10 -7.82 -12.90 4.23
CA ARG A 10 -8.03 -14.14 3.48
C ARG A 10 -8.38 -15.30 4.41
N ARG A 11 -7.64 -15.46 5.51
CA ARG A 11 -7.87 -16.54 6.47
C ARG A 11 -9.12 -16.35 7.32
N THR A 12 -9.43 -15.10 7.69
CA THR A 12 -10.53 -14.79 8.62
C THR A 12 -11.88 -14.81 7.92
N TYR A 13 -11.95 -14.27 6.71
CA TYR A 13 -13.20 -14.08 5.98
C TYR A 13 -13.37 -15.05 4.79
N ASP A 14 -12.36 -15.88 4.51
CA ASP A 14 -12.33 -16.81 3.38
C ASP A 14 -12.61 -16.13 2.03
N VAL A 15 -11.96 -14.99 1.81
CA VAL A 15 -12.08 -14.19 0.58
C VAL A 15 -10.73 -14.10 -0.13
N PRO A 16 -10.70 -13.97 -1.46
CA PRO A 16 -9.44 -13.97 -2.20
C PRO A 16 -8.82 -12.56 -2.24
N ALA A 17 -8.83 -11.83 -1.12
CA ALA A 17 -8.31 -10.45 -1.06
C ALA A 17 -6.79 -10.42 -1.29
N GLU A 18 -6.35 -9.64 -2.28
CA GLU A 18 -4.93 -9.46 -2.61
C GLU A 18 -4.71 -8.03 -3.15
N ILE A 19 -3.64 -7.34 -2.71
CA ILE A 19 -3.21 -6.07 -3.33
C ILE A 19 -3.02 -6.27 -4.84
N GLY A 20 -3.67 -5.42 -5.62
CA GLY A 20 -3.73 -5.46 -7.07
C GLY A 20 -4.99 -6.12 -7.62
N ARG A 21 -5.81 -6.75 -6.79
CA ARG A 21 -7.06 -7.37 -7.23
C ARG A 21 -8.14 -6.34 -7.53
N ARG A 22 -8.85 -6.53 -8.64
CA ARG A 22 -10.06 -5.79 -9.00
C ARG A 22 -11.19 -6.13 -8.05
N VAL A 23 -11.97 -5.13 -7.69
CA VAL A 23 -13.20 -5.30 -6.92
C VAL A 23 -14.30 -4.40 -7.47
N ILE A 24 -15.55 -4.80 -7.22
CA ILE A 24 -16.71 -3.90 -7.22
C ILE A 24 -17.08 -3.70 -5.76
N ALA A 25 -16.92 -2.48 -5.25
CA ALA A 25 -17.17 -2.11 -3.86
C ALA A 25 -18.36 -1.15 -3.78
N ASN A 26 -19.45 -1.58 -3.13
CA ASN A 26 -20.72 -0.84 -3.09
C ASN A 26 -21.22 -0.43 -4.49
N GLY A 27 -21.05 -1.32 -5.48
CA GLY A 27 -21.41 -1.05 -6.88
C GLY A 27 -20.39 -0.24 -7.69
N GLU A 28 -19.31 0.27 -7.08
CA GLU A 28 -18.28 1.03 -7.79
C GLU A 28 -17.01 0.20 -8.05
N PRO A 29 -16.45 0.20 -9.28
CA PRO A 29 -15.22 -0.53 -9.59
C PRO A 29 -13.99 0.11 -8.94
N GLY A 30 -13.06 -0.73 -8.48
CA GLY A 30 -11.80 -0.31 -7.91
C GLY A 30 -10.76 -1.41 -7.79
N VAL A 31 -9.65 -1.10 -7.11
CA VAL A 31 -8.50 -1.99 -6.90
C VAL A 31 -8.08 -2.00 -5.44
N ILE A 32 -7.82 -3.19 -4.89
CA ILE A 32 -7.22 -3.33 -3.55
C ILE A 32 -5.77 -2.84 -3.60
N MET A 33 -5.43 -1.89 -2.75
CA MET A 33 -4.13 -1.20 -2.74
C MET A 33 -3.45 -1.17 -1.36
N ALA A 34 -4.13 -1.62 -0.31
CA ALA A 34 -3.53 -1.76 1.02
C ALA A 34 -4.17 -2.88 1.82
N ASP A 35 -3.33 -3.59 2.57
CA ASP A 35 -3.76 -4.45 3.67
C ASP A 35 -3.95 -3.59 4.93
N ARG A 36 -5.13 -3.69 5.57
CA ARG A 36 -5.51 -2.92 6.76
C ARG A 36 -6.16 -3.81 7.83
N GLY A 37 -5.71 -5.06 7.95
CA GLY A 37 -6.19 -5.99 8.99
C GLY A 37 -7.61 -6.46 8.72
N HIS A 38 -8.60 -5.99 9.48
CA HIS A 38 -10.02 -6.34 9.25
C HIS A 38 -10.64 -5.68 8.01
N TYR A 39 -9.92 -4.76 7.36
CA TYR A 39 -10.39 -4.02 6.21
C TYR A 39 -9.45 -4.21 5.03
N ILE A 40 -10.00 -4.11 3.82
CA ILE A 40 -9.24 -3.93 2.59
C ILE A 40 -9.21 -2.45 2.22
N GLY A 41 -8.03 -1.95 1.87
CA GLY A 41 -7.87 -0.59 1.36
C GLY A 41 -8.09 -0.56 -0.14
N VAL A 42 -9.18 0.04 -0.63
CA VAL A 42 -9.52 0.09 -2.06
C VAL A 42 -9.37 1.52 -2.59
N ILE A 43 -8.87 1.64 -3.82
CA ILE A 43 -8.97 2.86 -4.63
C ILE A 43 -10.07 2.63 -5.66
N LEU A 44 -11.08 3.48 -5.64
CA LEU A 44 -12.12 3.48 -6.68
C LEU A 44 -11.58 4.13 -7.96
N ASP A 45 -11.95 3.58 -9.11
CA ASP A 45 -11.52 4.11 -10.41
C ASP A 45 -12.05 5.55 -10.64
N SER A 46 -13.22 5.85 -10.06
CA SER A 46 -13.87 7.15 -10.10
C SER A 46 -13.15 8.24 -9.28
N ASP A 47 -12.24 7.88 -8.36
CA ASP A 47 -11.58 8.85 -7.47
C ASP A 47 -10.34 9.48 -8.14
N PRO A 48 -10.41 10.76 -8.58
CA PRO A 48 -9.29 11.41 -9.28
C PRO A 48 -8.06 11.61 -8.38
N LYS A 49 -8.26 11.63 -7.06
CA LYS A 49 -7.18 11.79 -6.07
C LYS A 49 -6.56 10.45 -5.68
N LYS A 50 -7.09 9.32 -6.19
CA LYS A 50 -6.59 7.97 -5.94
C LYS A 50 -6.45 7.65 -4.45
N ARG A 51 -7.47 8.01 -3.66
CA ARG A 51 -7.47 7.83 -2.21
C ARG A 51 -7.77 6.38 -1.85
N ILE A 52 -7.02 5.83 -0.90
CA ILE A 52 -7.24 4.48 -0.37
C ILE A 52 -8.27 4.56 0.77
N ARG A 53 -9.46 4.00 0.56
CA ARG A 53 -10.56 3.96 1.53
C ARG A 53 -10.73 2.55 2.10
N ASN A 54 -11.25 2.46 3.32
CA ASN A 54 -11.51 1.17 3.98
C ASN A 54 -12.82 0.58 3.48
N TYR A 55 -12.80 -0.69 3.12
CA TYR A 55 -13.99 -1.49 2.88
C TYR A 55 -13.92 -2.78 3.69
N HIS A 56 -15.07 -3.21 4.21
CA HIS A 56 -15.13 -4.49 4.89
C HIS A 56 -15.05 -5.62 3.84
N PRO A 57 -14.22 -6.65 4.03
CA PRO A 57 -13.92 -7.62 2.98
C PRO A 57 -15.13 -8.42 2.47
N THR A 58 -16.20 -8.50 3.25
CA THR A 58 -17.42 -9.26 2.91
C THR A 58 -18.64 -8.38 2.67
N TRP A 59 -18.57 -7.06 2.92
CA TRP A 59 -19.74 -6.18 2.79
C TRP A 59 -19.77 -5.54 1.41
N GLU A 60 -20.73 -5.94 0.58
CA GLU A 60 -20.92 -5.38 -0.78
C GLU A 60 -19.62 -5.36 -1.62
N ILE A 61 -18.78 -6.37 -1.43
CA ILE A 61 -17.58 -6.58 -2.24
C ILE A 61 -17.80 -7.74 -3.19
N GLN A 62 -17.52 -7.49 -4.46
CA GLN A 62 -17.34 -8.54 -5.46
C GLN A 62 -15.88 -8.56 -5.87
N TYR A 63 -15.23 -9.72 -5.76
CA TYR A 63 -13.82 -9.90 -6.13
C TYR A 63 -13.71 -10.31 -7.59
N GLY A 64 -12.84 -9.63 -8.33
CA GLY A 64 -12.47 -9.98 -9.70
C GLY A 64 -11.04 -10.49 -9.80
N ASP A 65 -10.49 -10.34 -11.01
CA ASP A 65 -9.13 -10.76 -11.34
C ASP A 65 -8.06 -9.78 -10.86
N MET A 66 -6.80 -10.17 -11.01
CA MET A 66 -5.66 -9.29 -10.76
C MET A 66 -5.55 -8.23 -11.87
N ASP A 67 -5.36 -6.98 -11.48
CA ASP A 67 -5.11 -5.87 -12.41
C ASP A 67 -3.64 -5.86 -12.82
N GLU A 68 -3.36 -5.83 -14.12
CA GLU A 68 -2.01 -5.65 -14.65
C GLU A 68 -1.45 -4.26 -14.36
N LYS A 69 -2.34 -3.24 -14.28
CA LYS A 69 -1.95 -1.84 -14.17
C LYS A 69 -2.48 -1.21 -12.89
N LEU A 70 -1.61 -1.19 -11.87
CA LEU A 70 -1.96 -0.58 -10.59
C LEU A 70 -2.14 0.95 -10.71
N PRO A 71 -3.13 1.53 -9.97
CA PRO A 71 -3.37 2.97 -9.95
C PRO A 71 -2.22 3.77 -9.33
N LEU A 72 -1.43 3.17 -8.45
CA LEU A 72 -0.25 3.75 -7.79
C LEU A 72 1.01 2.95 -8.12
N LYS A 73 2.17 3.63 -8.09
CA LYS A 73 3.47 3.00 -8.31
C LYS A 73 4.04 2.50 -7.00
N ARG A 74 4.78 1.39 -7.05
CA ARG A 74 5.56 0.89 -5.92
C ARG A 74 6.88 1.67 -5.80
N TYR A 75 7.18 2.10 -4.59
CA TYR A 75 8.43 2.76 -4.23
C TYR A 75 9.06 2.05 -3.04
N GLN A 76 10.40 2.00 -3.05
CA GLN A 76 11.21 1.67 -1.89
C GLN A 76 11.70 2.97 -1.27
N VAL A 77 11.50 3.12 0.03
CA VAL A 77 12.00 4.26 0.81
C VAL A 77 12.98 3.77 1.84
N LEU A 78 14.23 4.22 1.75
CA LEU A 78 15.25 4.03 2.78
C LEU A 78 14.99 5.05 3.88
N VAL A 79 14.52 4.57 5.04
CA VAL A 79 14.18 5.41 6.20
C VAL A 79 15.27 5.43 7.26
N ALA A 80 16.12 4.41 7.29
CA ALA A 80 17.34 4.35 8.09
C ALA A 80 18.48 3.78 7.24
N GLY A 81 19.68 4.37 7.37
CA GLY A 81 20.86 4.05 6.55
C GLY A 81 21.42 5.30 5.86
N ARG A 82 22.71 5.29 5.50
CA ARG A 82 23.38 6.40 4.82
C ARG A 82 23.18 6.34 3.31
N ASP A 83 23.18 5.15 2.73
CA ASP A 83 22.95 4.90 1.30
C ASP A 83 22.35 3.52 1.00
N TRP A 84 21.92 3.31 -0.25
CA TRP A 84 21.37 2.06 -0.76
C TRP A 84 22.35 0.88 -0.69
N TRP A 85 23.64 1.18 -0.75
CA TRP A 85 24.73 0.20 -0.71
C TRP A 85 25.12 -0.23 0.71
N ASP A 86 24.61 0.47 1.73
CA ASP A 86 24.86 0.08 3.11
C ASP A 86 24.16 -1.25 3.39
N ILE A 87 24.93 -2.22 3.87
CA ILE A 87 24.45 -3.56 4.21
C ILE A 87 24.00 -3.66 5.67
N THR A 88 24.51 -2.78 6.54
CA THR A 88 24.25 -2.77 7.99
C THR A 88 23.21 -1.71 8.36
N ASN A 89 22.24 -2.09 9.19
CA ASN A 89 21.24 -1.21 9.81
C ASN A 89 20.39 -0.38 8.82
N ARG A 90 20.15 -0.91 7.62
CA ARG A 90 19.20 -0.27 6.69
C ARG A 90 17.76 -0.70 6.97
N THR A 91 16.86 0.26 7.00
CA THR A 91 15.42 0.02 7.03
C THR A 91 14.82 0.53 5.72
N ILE A 92 14.23 -0.38 4.95
CA ILE A 92 13.55 -0.06 3.69
C ILE A 92 12.05 -0.33 3.88
N VAL A 93 11.24 0.66 3.53
CA VAL A 93 9.78 0.57 3.56
C VAL A 93 9.25 0.57 2.13
N ASP A 94 8.54 -0.50 1.75
CA ASP A 94 7.82 -0.59 0.48
C ASP A 94 6.46 0.12 0.60
N VAL A 95 6.20 1.09 -0.27
CA VAL A 95 4.96 1.89 -0.28
C VAL A 95 4.39 2.05 -1.68
N PHE A 96 3.07 2.15 -1.77
CA PHE A 96 2.37 2.56 -2.99
C PHE A 96 2.03 4.05 -2.93
N ALA A 97 2.50 4.82 -3.92
CA ALA A 97 2.28 6.27 -3.98
C ALA A 97 2.15 6.77 -5.43
N SER A 98 1.61 7.98 -5.59
CA SER A 98 1.54 8.63 -6.90
C SER A 98 2.88 9.27 -7.29
N ALA A 99 3.57 9.87 -6.31
CA ALA A 99 4.82 10.60 -6.46
C ALA A 99 5.85 10.21 -5.38
N PRO A 100 7.15 10.43 -5.62
CA PRO A 100 8.22 10.10 -4.66
C PRO A 100 8.10 10.85 -3.32
N SER A 101 7.65 12.11 -3.31
CA SER A 101 7.43 12.87 -2.08
C SER A 101 6.34 12.24 -1.20
N GLN A 102 5.24 11.81 -1.81
CA GLN A 102 4.19 11.06 -1.12
C GLN A 102 4.69 9.70 -0.59
N ALA A 103 5.60 9.04 -1.30
CA ALA A 103 6.20 7.80 -0.82
C ALA A 103 6.98 8.03 0.48
N LYS A 104 7.80 9.09 0.56
CA LYS A 104 8.53 9.45 1.79
C LYS A 104 7.58 9.71 2.95
N TYR A 105 6.52 10.47 2.72
CA TYR A 105 5.51 10.76 3.75
C TYR A 105 4.79 9.51 4.24
N LYS A 106 4.38 8.60 3.34
CA LYS A 106 3.77 7.32 3.72
C LYS A 106 4.74 6.39 4.45
N ALA A 107 6.03 6.46 4.13
CA ALA A 107 7.04 5.70 4.84
C ALA A 107 7.23 6.27 6.27
N TYR A 108 7.23 7.59 6.42
CA TYR A 108 7.23 8.26 7.72
C TYR A 108 6.05 7.83 8.59
N GLU A 109 4.81 7.84 8.06
CA GLU A 109 3.62 7.41 8.81
C GLU A 109 3.69 5.97 9.33
N ARG A 110 4.51 5.10 8.71
CA ARG A 110 4.73 3.71 9.14
C ARG A 110 5.88 3.55 10.12
N CYS A 111 6.70 4.58 10.28
CA CYS A 111 7.82 4.56 11.20
C CYS A 111 7.41 5.29 12.48
N GLU A 112 7.88 4.81 13.63
CA GLU A 112 7.65 5.46 14.92
C GLU A 112 8.57 6.68 15.14
N TYR A 113 8.82 7.46 14.09
CA TYR A 113 9.60 8.69 14.20
C TYR A 113 8.74 9.80 14.81
N HIS A 114 9.34 10.57 15.72
CA HIS A 114 8.66 11.64 16.45
C HIS A 114 8.91 13.03 15.82
N ASP A 115 9.75 13.10 14.79
CA ASP A 115 10.12 14.34 14.09
C ASP A 115 9.90 14.17 12.59
N ILE A 116 9.11 15.06 12.00
CA ILE A 116 8.78 15.09 10.57
C ILE A 116 10.00 15.42 9.69
N GLU A 117 11.01 16.11 10.23
CA GLU A 117 12.23 16.49 9.49
C GLU A 117 13.08 15.28 9.09
N CYS A 118 12.88 14.11 9.73
CA CYS A 118 13.57 12.88 9.34
C CYS A 118 13.33 12.50 7.87
N MET A 119 12.19 12.90 7.28
CA MET A 119 11.87 12.67 5.87
C MET A 119 12.87 13.31 4.90
N PHE A 120 13.56 14.38 5.31
CA PHE A 120 14.60 15.00 4.47
C PHE A 120 15.78 14.05 4.22
N GLY A 121 16.09 13.20 5.20
CA GLY A 121 17.12 12.16 5.07
C GLY A 121 16.68 10.94 4.26
N PHE A 122 15.37 10.73 4.05
CA PHE A 122 14.88 9.54 3.36
C PHE A 122 15.31 9.52 1.90
N LYS A 123 15.81 8.37 1.42
CA LYS A 123 16.07 8.13 -0.01
C LYS A 123 14.93 7.32 -0.61
N VAL A 124 14.52 7.65 -1.82
CA VAL A 124 13.40 6.98 -2.50
C VAL A 124 13.80 6.53 -3.90
N ARG A 125 13.40 5.32 -4.28
CA ARG A 125 13.54 4.81 -5.66
C ARG A 125 12.31 4.02 -6.06
N ARG A 126 12.10 3.91 -7.38
CA ARG A 126 11.04 3.06 -7.93
C ARG A 126 11.43 1.60 -7.76
N ALA A 127 10.45 0.77 -7.39
CA ALA A 127 10.61 -0.64 -7.11
C ALA A 127 10.09 -1.54 -8.23
#